data_AF-A0A2N0LZV7-F1
#
_entry.id   AF-A0A2N0LZV7-F1
#
_cell.length_a   1.000
_cell.length_b   1.000
_cell.length_c   1.000
_cell.angle_alpha   90.00
_cell.angle_beta   90.00
_cell.angle_gamma   90.00
#
_symmetry.space_group_name_H-M   'P 1'
#
loop_
_entity.id
_entity.type
_entity.pdbx_description
1 polymer ?
#
loop_
_entity_poly.entity_id
_entity_poly.type
_entity_poly.pdbx_seq_one_letter_code
_entity_poly.pdbx_strand_id
1 'polypeptide(L)'
;MTVLTEGGTEEVRVPRAQRQAPTLDDEKTGEITKLAIDLEREMGWPVDLEFAYYANDLYLLQCRPITTLSHQGLRQQTITL
;
A
#
# COMPACT_ATOMS: atom_id res chain seq x y z
N MET A 1 -16.15 -5.80 -1.40
CA MET A 1 -15.63 -4.41 -1.37
C MET A 1 -16.47 -3.63 -0.40
N THR A 2 -15.88 -2.63 0.25
CA THR A 2 -16.59 -1.75 1.17
C THR A 2 -17.07 -0.52 0.42
N VAL A 3 -18.32 -0.13 0.62
CA VAL A 3 -18.93 1.06 0.02
C VAL A 3 -19.44 2.01 1.10
N LEU A 4 -19.43 3.31 0.80
CA LEU A 4 -20.04 4.32 1.65
C LEU A 4 -21.56 4.29 1.48
N THR A 5 -22.29 4.27 2.59
CA THR A 5 -23.75 4.35 2.67
C THR A 5 -24.15 5.46 3.65
N GLU A 6 -25.43 5.80 3.73
CA GLU A 6 -25.93 6.83 4.67
C GLU A 6 -25.61 6.48 6.14
N GLY A 7 -25.60 5.19 6.49
CA GLY A 7 -25.29 4.69 7.84
C GLY A 7 -23.80 4.46 8.11
N GLY A 8 -22.89 4.85 7.22
CA GLY A 8 -21.46 4.60 7.33
C GLY A 8 -20.95 3.72 6.19
N THR A 9 -20.48 2.51 6.49
CA THR A 9 -19.92 1.61 5.48
C THR A 9 -20.62 0.26 5.46
N GLU A 10 -20.76 -0.33 4.28
CA GLU A 10 -21.30 -1.67 4.10
C GLU A 10 -20.37 -2.54 3.25
N GLU A 11 -20.31 -3.84 3.55
CA GLU A 11 -19.64 -4.82 2.71
C GLU A 11 -20.58 -5.33 1.61
N VAL A 12 -20.16 -5.19 0.36
CA VAL A 12 -20.87 -5.72 -0.81
C VAL A 12 -19.99 -6.67 -1.61
N ARG A 13 -20.62 -7.58 -2.36
CA ARG A 13 -19.88 -8.50 -3.24
C ARG A 13 -19.17 -7.73 -4.35
N VAL A 14 -17.90 -8.06 -4.60
CA VAL A 14 -17.15 -7.50 -5.72
C VAL A 14 -17.78 -7.97 -7.05
N PRO A 15 -18.13 -7.05 -7.97
CA PRO A 15 -18.70 -7.41 -9.26
C PRO A 15 -17.85 -8.46 -10.01
N ARG A 16 -18.49 -9.40 -10.70
CA ARG A 16 -17.79 -10.51 -11.41
C ARG A 16 -16.69 -10.02 -12.35
N ALA A 17 -16.93 -8.93 -13.07
CA ALA A 17 -15.96 -8.35 -14.00
C ALA A 17 -14.69 -7.81 -13.33
N GLN A 18 -14.79 -7.37 -12.06
CA GLN A 18 -13.67 -6.76 -11.33
C GLN A 18 -12.85 -7.78 -10.54
N ARG A 19 -13.41 -8.96 -10.25
CA ARG A 19 -12.76 -9.98 -9.40
C ARG A 19 -11.43 -10.51 -9.95
N GLN A 20 -11.21 -10.41 -11.27
CA GLN A 20 -9.97 -10.85 -11.93
C GLN A 20 -9.15 -9.67 -12.46
N ALA A 21 -9.66 -8.44 -12.33
CA ALA A 21 -8.94 -7.26 -12.73
C ALA A 21 -7.90 -6.89 -11.66
N PRO A 22 -6.68 -6.46 -12.05
CA PRO A 22 -5.76 -5.83 -11.11
C PRO A 22 -6.42 -4.64 -10.42
N THR A 23 -6.20 -4.48 -9.12
CA THR A 23 -6.72 -3.34 -8.35
C THR A 23 -5.93 -2.06 -8.61
N LEU A 24 -4.70 -2.19 -9.09
CA LEU A 24 -3.76 -1.13 -9.42
C LEU A 24 -3.20 -1.41 -10.82
N ASP A 25 -2.97 -0.33 -11.57
CA ASP A 25 -2.18 -0.35 -12.79
C ASP A 25 -0.69 -0.18 -12.46
N ASP A 26 0.17 -0.29 -13.47
CA ASP A 26 1.63 -0.23 -13.31
C ASP A 26 2.10 1.15 -12.81
N GLU A 27 1.42 2.22 -13.23
CA GLU A 27 1.71 3.60 -12.80
C GLU A 27 1.48 3.77 -11.30
N LYS A 28 0.28 3.43 -10.82
CA LYS A 28 -0.07 3.48 -9.40
C LYS A 28 0.81 2.57 -8.54
N THR A 29 1.18 1.41 -9.08
CA THR A 29 2.09 0.47 -8.41
C THR A 29 3.49 1.09 -8.25
N GLY A 30 3.98 1.78 -9.28
CA GLY A 30 5.24 2.52 -9.23
C GLY A 30 5.23 3.65 -8.19
N GLU A 31 4.14 4.41 -8.11
CA GLU A 31 3.98 5.49 -7.12
C GLU A 31 4.04 4.98 -5.68
N ILE A 32 3.29 3.92 -5.35
CA ILE A 32 3.32 3.30 -4.00
C ILE A 32 4.72 2.76 -3.69
N THR A 33 5.36 2.11 -4.66
CA THR A 33 6.70 1.55 -4.50
C THR A 33 7.71 2.64 -4.17
N LYS A 34 7.66 3.76 -4.90
CA LYS A 34 8.51 4.92 -4.65
C LYS A 34 8.26 5.48 -3.25
N LEU A 35 7.00 5.68 -2.86
CA LEU A 35 6.63 6.16 -1.53
C LEU A 35 7.18 5.25 -0.42
N ALA A 36 7.05 3.93 -0.57
CA ALA A 36 7.56 2.96 0.39
C ALA A 36 9.08 3.05 0.56
N ILE A 37 9.84 3.05 -0.54
CA ILE A 37 11.31 3.16 -0.51
C ILE A 37 11.76 4.48 0.13
N ASP A 38 11.09 5.58 -0.21
CA ASP A 38 11.44 6.90 0.34
C ASP A 38 11.17 6.94 1.86
N LEU A 39 10.06 6.34 2.33
CA LEU A 39 9.75 6.23 3.75
C LEU A 39 10.69 5.29 4.51
N GLU A 40 11.04 4.12 3.96
CA GLU A 40 12.02 3.22 4.61
C GLU A 40 13.39 3.90 4.78
N ARG A 41 13.80 4.69 3.78
CA ARG A 41 15.05 5.45 3.82
C ARG A 41 15.01 6.54 4.89
N GLU A 42 13.91 7.29 4.98
CA GLU A 42 13.74 8.36 5.96
C GLU A 42 13.64 7.80 7.39
N MET A 43 12.92 6.70 7.56
CA MET A 43 12.70 6.07 8.85
C MET A 43 13.92 5.26 9.32
N GLY A 44 14.70 4.69 8.40
CA GLY A 44 15.85 3.85 8.72
C GLY A 44 15.50 2.42 9.10
N TRP A 45 14.25 1.99 8.86
CA TRP A 45 13.76 0.62 9.07
C TRP A 45 12.66 0.27 8.06
N PRO A 46 12.40 -1.03 7.82
CA PRO A 46 11.28 -1.45 6.96
C PRO A 46 9.93 -1.00 7.50
N VAL A 47 9.05 -0.54 6.61
CA VAL A 47 7.75 0.03 6.98
C VAL A 47 6.59 -0.75 6.39
N ASP A 48 5.50 -0.80 7.14
CA ASP A 48 4.18 -1.28 6.73
C ASP A 48 3.29 -0.06 6.52
N LEU A 49 2.70 0.04 5.33
CA LEU A 49 1.94 1.22 4.88
C LEU A 49 0.46 0.88 4.69
N GLU A 50 -0.40 1.78 5.16
CA GLU A 50 -1.78 1.87 4.69
C GLU A 50 -1.91 3.12 3.82
N PHE A 51 -2.50 2.95 2.64
CA PHE A 51 -2.67 4.00 1.66
C PHE A 51 -4.03 3.88 0.97
N ALA A 52 -4.47 4.96 0.34
CA ALA A 52 -5.66 4.98 -0.49
C ALA A 52 -5.45 5.86 -1.72
N TYR A 53 -6.15 5.54 -2.80
CA TYR A 53 -6.32 6.44 -3.93
C TYR A 53 -7.70 7.11 -3.85
N TYR A 54 -7.72 8.42 -4.01
CA TYR A 54 -8.94 9.16 -4.36
C TYR A 54 -8.71 9.90 -5.66
N ALA A 55 -9.54 9.60 -6.66
CA ALA A 55 -9.26 9.94 -8.05
C ALA A 55 -7.85 9.43 -8.47
N ASN A 56 -6.93 10.34 -8.79
CA ASN A 56 -5.56 10.01 -9.19
C ASN A 56 -4.52 10.33 -8.11
N ASP A 57 -4.95 10.78 -6.93
CA ASP A 57 -4.04 11.17 -5.87
C ASP A 57 -3.84 10.03 -4.88
N LEU A 58 -2.57 9.73 -4.58
CA LEU A 58 -2.15 8.78 -3.55
C LEU A 58 -2.11 9.46 -2.18
N TYR A 59 -2.82 8.90 -1.21
CA TYR A 59 -2.85 9.35 0.19
C TYR A 59 -2.21 8.31 1.09
N LEU A 60 -1.24 8.74 1.90
CA LEU A 60 -0.70 7.94 3.00
C LEU A 60 -1.62 8.05 4.22
N LEU A 61 -2.13 6.92 4.70
CA LEU A 61 -3.03 6.87 5.85
C LEU A 61 -2.28 6.44 7.13
N GLN A 62 -1.36 5.49 7.01
CA GLN A 62 -0.53 5.01 8.12
C GLN A 62 0.84 4.59 7.61
N CYS A 63 1.88 4.83 8.42
CA CYS A 63 3.22 4.29 8.26
C CYS A 63 3.72 3.78 9.62
N ARG A 64 4.03 2.49 9.73
CA ARG A 64 4.51 1.87 10.99
C ARG A 64 5.67 0.91 10.75
N PRO A 65 6.59 0.70 11.72
CA PRO A 65 7.69 -0.25 11.56
C PRO A 65 7.18 -1.69 11.44
N ILE A 66 7.82 -2.49 10.59
CA ILE A 66 7.64 -3.95 10.59
C ILE A 66 8.50 -4.54 11.72
N THR A 67 7.87 -5.12 12.73
CA THR A 67 8.54 -5.65 13.93
C THR A 67 8.80 -7.15 13.90
N THR A 68 8.29 -7.86 12.89
CA THR A 68 8.35 -9.32 12.78
C THR A 68 9.52 -9.82 11.93
N LEU A 69 10.29 -8.93 11.29
CA LEU A 69 11.47 -9.32 10.51
C LEU A 69 12.62 -9.72 11.43
N SER A 70 13.11 -10.95 11.27
CA SER A 70 14.33 -11.39 11.94
C SER A 70 15.55 -10.65 11.39
N HIS A 71 16.64 -10.59 12.16
CA HIS A 71 17.86 -9.83 11.81
C HIS A 71 18.51 -10.24 10.47
N GLN A 72 18.13 -11.39 9.89
CA GLN A 72 18.55 -11.79 8.55
C GLN A 72 17.78 -11.09 7.42
N GLY A 73 16.56 -10.60 7.69
CA GLY A 73 15.74 -9.82 6.75
C GLY A 73 16.15 -8.36 6.59
N LEU A 74 16.97 -7.82 7.51
CA LEU A 74 17.46 -6.44 7.49
C LEU A 74 18.69 -6.23 6.57
N ARG A 75 19.31 -7.29 6.03
CA ARG A 75 20.59 -7.22 5.30
C ARG A 75 20.49 -7.27 3.76
N GLN A 76 19.30 -7.25 3.15
CA GLN A 76 19.17 -7.39 1.69
C GLN A 76 18.21 -6.41 1.01
N GLN A 77 18.20 -5.14 1.41
CA GLN A 77 17.51 -4.11 0.62
C GLN A 77 18.45 -2.95 0.27
N THR A 78 19.58 -3.27 -0.37
CA THR A 78 20.15 -2.30 -1.31
C THR A 78 19.36 -2.45 -2.60
N ILE A 79 18.24 -1.73 -2.70
CA ILE A 79 17.53 -1.58 -3.97
C ILE A 79 18.41 -0.64 -4.82
N THR A 80 19.30 -1.23 -5.59
CA THR A 80 19.97 -0.53 -6.69
C THR A 80 18.94 -0.38 -7.80
N LEU A 81 18.50 0.85 -8.04
CA LEU A 81 17.75 1.26 -9.25
C LEU A 81 18.64 1.15 -10.49
#